data_AF-A0A1B9B2T3-F1
#
_entry.id   AF-A0A1B9B2T3-F1
#
_cell.length_a   1.000
_cell.length_b   1.000
_cell.length_c   1.000
_cell.angle_alpha   90.00
_cell.angle_beta   90.00
_cell.angle_gamma   90.00
#
_symmetry.space_group_name_H-M   'P 1'
#
loop_
_entity.id
_entity.type
_entity.pdbx_description
1 polymer ?
#
loop_
_entity_poly.entity_id
_entity_poly.type
_entity_poly.pdbx_seq_one_letter_code
_entity_poly.pdbx_strand_id
1 'polypeptide(L)'
;MPAENGKTESSLFVFMACDQRLLSFEDALEDEEIKSYNELLKMGFTDDQIQIRGIDLTKIDRDKKVFLIRLPDELHDSPLRIEEDFHNHYARYLTEKRYIYKLEGAEIAVLHLAFYLGKYIGTMKELELWRVHEDDYTMDSSGIPETRVQARYFTTEILEAFFEGSLPNRLMVVQK
;
A
#
# COMPACT_ATOMS: atom_id res chain seq x y z
N MET A 1 3.66 46.11 16.15
CA MET A 1 2.79 45.06 15.59
C MET A 1 3.69 43.86 15.30
N PRO A 2 3.54 42.72 15.98
CA PRO A 2 4.37 41.56 15.68
C PRO A 2 3.87 40.90 14.39
N ALA A 3 4.82 40.40 13.61
CA ALA A 3 4.59 39.67 12.38
C ALA A 3 3.78 38.39 12.67
N GLU A 4 2.67 38.20 11.95
CA GLU A 4 2.00 36.92 11.87
C GLU A 4 2.92 35.96 11.12
N ASN A 5 3.57 35.07 11.87
CA ASN A 5 4.26 33.92 11.32
C ASN A 5 3.22 33.09 10.57
N GLY A 6 3.28 33.12 9.23
CA GLY A 6 2.64 32.13 8.39
C GLY A 6 3.17 30.76 8.80
N LYS A 7 2.40 30.03 9.60
CA LYS A 7 2.54 28.58 9.68
C LYS A 7 2.18 28.06 8.29
N THR A 8 3.19 27.70 7.52
CA THR A 8 2.98 26.79 6.39
C THR A 8 2.30 25.56 7.00
N GLU A 9 1.04 25.32 6.66
CA GLU A 9 0.42 24.03 6.95
C GLU A 9 1.30 22.98 6.27
N SER A 10 1.99 22.16 7.06
CA SER A 10 2.81 21.09 6.48
C SER A 10 1.87 20.15 5.74
N SER A 11 2.07 20.03 4.42
CA SER A 11 1.34 19.12 3.55
C SER A 11 1.54 17.70 4.04
N LEU A 12 0.46 16.94 4.14
CA LEU A 12 0.57 15.52 4.40
C LEU A 12 1.27 14.84 3.22
N PHE A 13 2.29 14.05 3.52
CA PHE A 13 3.00 13.23 2.57
C PHE A 13 2.83 11.75 2.92
N VAL A 14 2.23 11.02 1.98
CA VAL A 14 2.03 9.56 2.07
C VAL A 14 2.89 8.89 1.01
N PHE A 15 3.75 7.97 1.43
CA PHE A 15 4.61 7.25 0.51
C PHE A 15 4.83 5.81 0.93
N MET A 16 5.19 4.99 -0.03
CA MET A 16 5.60 3.61 0.16
C MET A 16 7.06 3.45 -0.24
N ALA A 17 7.79 2.57 0.45
CA ALA A 17 9.16 2.26 0.14
C ALA A 17 9.46 0.76 0.21
N CYS A 18 10.21 0.25 -0.78
CA CYS A 18 10.54 -1.18 -0.87
C CYS A 18 11.80 -1.43 -1.71
N ASP A 19 12.29 -2.68 -1.69
CA ASP A 19 13.53 -3.08 -2.40
C ASP A 19 13.27 -3.70 -3.78
N GLN A 20 12.01 -3.79 -4.19
CA GLN A 20 11.57 -4.33 -5.47
C GLN A 20 10.88 -3.23 -6.28
N ARG A 21 11.19 -3.12 -7.57
CA ARG A 21 10.48 -2.19 -8.45
C ARG A 21 9.06 -2.70 -8.71
N LEU A 22 8.08 -1.80 -8.59
CA LEU A 22 6.67 -2.07 -8.78
C LEU A 22 6.17 -1.54 -10.10
N LEU A 23 5.10 -2.16 -10.58
CA LEU A 23 4.37 -1.67 -11.74
C LEU A 23 3.52 -0.48 -11.33
N SER A 24 3.05 0.32 -12.30
CA SER A 24 2.03 1.33 -12.00
C SER A 24 0.75 0.66 -11.47
N PHE A 25 -0.16 1.44 -10.88
CA PHE A 25 -1.45 0.90 -10.45
C PHE A 25 -2.26 0.33 -11.63
N GLU A 26 -2.25 1.01 -12.78
CA GLU A 26 -2.92 0.58 -14.02
C GLU A 26 -2.33 -0.73 -14.55
N ASP A 27 -0.99 -0.81 -14.69
CA ASP A 27 -0.31 -2.03 -15.14
C ASP A 27 -0.55 -3.20 -14.16
N ALA A 28 -0.61 -2.91 -12.85
CA ALA A 28 -0.87 -3.91 -11.83
C ALA A 28 -2.30 -4.46 -11.94
N LEU A 29 -3.28 -3.61 -12.30
CA LEU A 29 -4.67 -3.97 -12.55
C LEU A 29 -4.79 -4.86 -13.79
N GLU A 30 -4.23 -4.43 -14.92
CA GLU A 30 -4.26 -5.18 -16.19
C GLU A 30 -3.66 -6.59 -16.05
N ASP A 31 -2.55 -6.75 -15.32
CA ASP A 31 -1.93 -8.07 -15.07
C ASP A 31 -2.82 -9.01 -14.24
N GLU A 32 -3.76 -8.49 -13.46
CA GLU A 32 -4.67 -9.28 -12.60
C GLU A 32 -6.00 -9.65 -13.27
N GLU A 33 -6.48 -8.87 -14.25
CA GLU A 33 -7.82 -9.05 -14.85
C GLU A 33 -8.10 -10.46 -15.40
N ILE A 34 -7.06 -11.19 -15.79
CA ILE A 34 -7.18 -12.49 -16.47
C ILE A 34 -6.81 -13.67 -15.55
N LYS A 35 -6.32 -13.41 -14.31
CA LYS A 35 -5.86 -14.50 -13.44
C LYS A 35 -7.03 -15.28 -12.84
N SER A 36 -6.91 -16.60 -12.85
CA SER A 36 -7.81 -17.53 -12.15
C SER A 36 -7.35 -17.78 -10.72
N TYR A 37 -8.27 -18.17 -9.84
CA TYR A 37 -7.97 -18.53 -8.45
C TYR A 37 -6.89 -19.61 -8.35
N ASN A 38 -6.92 -20.61 -9.23
CA ASN A 38 -5.92 -21.67 -9.26
C ASN A 38 -4.52 -21.16 -9.64
N GLU A 39 -4.43 -20.11 -10.46
CA GLU A 39 -3.14 -19.47 -10.77
C GLU A 39 -2.59 -18.73 -9.56
N LEU A 40 -3.44 -17.99 -8.83
CA LEU A 40 -3.04 -17.32 -7.59
C LEU A 40 -2.55 -18.32 -6.54
N LEU A 41 -3.23 -19.45 -6.36
CA LEU A 41 -2.77 -20.52 -5.47
C LEU A 41 -1.41 -21.10 -5.92
N LYS A 42 -1.20 -21.32 -7.23
CA LYS A 42 0.09 -21.79 -7.77
C LYS A 42 1.23 -20.79 -7.57
N MET A 43 0.91 -19.50 -7.52
CA MET A 43 1.86 -18.43 -7.21
C MET A 43 2.17 -18.36 -5.70
N GLY A 44 1.52 -19.18 -4.86
CA GLY A 44 1.76 -19.27 -3.43
C GLY A 44 0.91 -18.32 -2.58
N PHE A 45 -0.13 -17.70 -3.15
CA PHE A 45 -1.05 -16.87 -2.37
C PHE A 45 -2.02 -17.72 -1.55
N THR A 46 -2.27 -17.27 -0.32
CA THR A 46 -3.31 -17.80 0.56
C THR A 46 -4.66 -17.16 0.27
N ASP A 47 -5.76 -17.79 0.71
CA ASP A 47 -7.11 -17.24 0.54
C ASP A 47 -7.24 -15.82 1.12
N ASP A 48 -6.70 -15.58 2.32
CA ASP A 48 -6.70 -14.26 2.96
C ASP A 48 -5.98 -13.22 2.07
N GLN A 49 -4.83 -13.59 1.48
CA GLN A 49 -4.10 -12.70 0.57
C GLN A 49 -4.81 -12.45 -0.76
N ILE A 50 -5.61 -13.41 -1.22
CA ILE A 50 -6.46 -13.23 -2.39
C ILE A 50 -7.63 -12.31 -2.03
N GLN A 51 -8.22 -12.43 -0.85
CA GLN A 51 -9.31 -11.55 -0.39
C GLN A 51 -8.89 -10.08 -0.24
N ILE A 52 -7.64 -9.82 0.19
CA ILE A 52 -7.08 -8.45 0.27
C ILE A 52 -7.14 -7.74 -1.10
N ARG A 53 -7.16 -8.50 -2.20
CA ARG A 53 -7.32 -7.97 -3.57
C ARG A 53 -8.76 -7.56 -3.89
N GLY A 54 -9.64 -7.49 -2.90
CA GLY A 54 -11.08 -7.24 -3.08
C GLY A 54 -11.83 -8.41 -3.72
N ILE A 55 -11.21 -9.59 -3.80
CA ILE A 55 -11.79 -10.76 -4.46
C ILE A 55 -12.76 -11.45 -3.50
N ASP A 56 -14.04 -11.46 -3.86
CA ASP A 56 -15.07 -12.17 -3.11
C ASP A 56 -15.03 -13.69 -3.37
N LEU A 57 -14.31 -14.41 -2.50
CA LEU A 57 -14.19 -15.87 -2.56
C LEU A 57 -15.53 -16.61 -2.34
N THR A 58 -16.57 -15.96 -1.78
CA THR A 58 -17.87 -16.61 -1.56
C THR A 58 -18.62 -16.88 -2.86
N LYS A 59 -18.28 -16.13 -3.92
CA LYS A 59 -18.85 -16.26 -5.27
C LYS A 59 -18.12 -17.29 -6.13
N ILE A 60 -17.11 -17.97 -5.58
CA ILE A 60 -16.39 -19.03 -6.29
C ILE A 60 -17.25 -20.29 -6.35
N ASP A 61 -17.65 -20.65 -7.56
CA ASP A 61 -18.34 -21.91 -7.87
C ASP A 61 -17.35 -23.07 -7.82
N ARG A 62 -17.12 -23.65 -6.62
CA ARG A 62 -16.13 -24.70 -6.31
C ARG A 62 -16.28 -25.99 -7.14
N ASP A 63 -17.38 -26.16 -7.86
CA ASP A 63 -17.61 -27.32 -8.73
C ASP A 63 -16.94 -27.17 -10.11
N LYS A 64 -16.48 -25.96 -10.46
CA LYS A 64 -15.73 -25.70 -11.71
C LYS A 64 -14.24 -26.03 -11.56
N LYS A 65 -13.60 -26.47 -12.67
CA LYS A 65 -12.14 -26.73 -12.70
C LYS A 65 -11.30 -25.46 -12.76
N VAL A 66 -11.88 -24.34 -13.20
CA VAL A 66 -11.22 -23.03 -13.31
C VAL A 66 -12.19 -21.98 -12.78
N PHE A 67 -11.75 -21.20 -11.81
CA PHE A 67 -12.51 -20.10 -11.24
C PHE A 67 -11.88 -18.80 -11.73
N LEU A 68 -12.55 -18.16 -12.70
CA LEU A 68 -12.18 -16.82 -13.11
C LEU A 68 -12.49 -15.86 -11.97
N ILE A 69 -11.48 -15.14 -11.53
CA ILE A 69 -11.65 -14.06 -10.57
C ILE A 69 -12.11 -12.83 -11.35
N ARG A 70 -13.06 -12.10 -10.80
CA ARG A 70 -13.37 -10.75 -11.26
C ARG A 70 -12.85 -9.79 -10.21
N LEU A 71 -12.09 -8.80 -10.67
CA LEU A 71 -11.68 -7.68 -9.85
C LEU A 71 -12.90 -6.79 -9.55
N PRO A 72 -12.91 -6.08 -8.42
CA PRO A 72 -13.93 -5.07 -8.14
C PRO A 72 -14.00 -4.00 -9.23
N ASP A 73 -15.20 -3.69 -9.72
CA ASP A 73 -15.42 -2.69 -10.79
C ASP A 73 -14.87 -1.29 -10.40
N GLU A 74 -14.89 -0.96 -9.10
CA GLU A 74 -14.41 0.31 -8.55
C GLU A 74 -12.90 0.55 -8.73
N LEU A 75 -12.12 -0.50 -9.01
CA LEU A 75 -10.68 -0.35 -9.28
C LEU A 75 -10.39 0.33 -10.62
N HIS A 76 -11.31 0.27 -11.60
CA HIS A 76 -11.09 0.85 -12.93
C HIS A 76 -11.11 2.39 -12.94
N ASP A 77 -11.85 3.00 -12.01
CA ASP A 77 -11.93 4.46 -11.83
C ASP A 77 -11.26 4.91 -10.52
N SER A 78 -10.16 4.24 -10.19
CA SER A 78 -9.44 4.47 -8.94
C SER A 78 -8.87 5.89 -8.82
N PRO A 79 -9.12 6.61 -7.70
CA PRO A 79 -8.45 7.88 -7.43
C PRO A 79 -7.02 7.70 -6.87
N LEU A 80 -6.58 6.45 -6.66
CA LEU A 80 -5.23 6.13 -6.19
C LEU A 80 -4.21 6.33 -7.30
N ARG A 81 -3.20 7.17 -7.07
CA ARG A 81 -2.03 7.29 -7.94
C ARG A 81 -0.78 6.86 -7.20
N ILE A 82 0.04 6.06 -7.88
CA ILE A 82 1.30 5.53 -7.37
C ILE A 82 2.40 5.97 -8.30
N GLU A 83 3.18 6.95 -7.88
CA GLU A 83 4.20 7.60 -8.70
C GLU A 83 5.58 7.37 -8.11
N GLU A 84 6.52 6.91 -8.92
CA GLU A 84 7.89 6.65 -8.50
C GLU A 84 8.60 7.97 -8.15
N ASP A 85 8.95 8.18 -6.88
CA ASP A 85 9.51 9.42 -6.35
C ASP A 85 10.90 9.20 -5.73
N PHE A 86 11.85 8.85 -6.61
CA PHE A 86 13.21 8.51 -6.18
C PHE A 86 13.98 9.66 -5.52
N HIS A 87 13.58 10.90 -5.79
CA HIS A 87 14.35 12.09 -5.46
C HIS A 87 13.79 12.85 -4.25
N ASN A 88 12.69 12.38 -3.65
CA ASN A 88 12.15 12.99 -2.45
C ASN A 88 13.16 12.94 -1.29
N HIS A 89 13.73 14.09 -0.96
CA HIS A 89 14.77 14.20 0.05
C HIS A 89 14.29 13.77 1.44
N TYR A 90 13.03 14.03 1.78
CA TYR A 90 12.48 13.67 3.07
C TYR A 90 12.22 12.17 3.17
N ALA A 91 11.61 11.56 2.15
CA ALA A 91 11.46 10.11 2.09
C ALA A 91 12.83 9.40 2.20
N ARG A 92 13.84 9.93 1.51
CA ARG A 92 15.23 9.41 1.56
C ARG A 92 15.90 9.58 2.92
N TYR A 93 15.48 10.55 3.71
CA TYR A 93 15.91 10.69 5.10
C TYR A 93 15.27 9.63 6.00
N LEU A 94 14.01 9.27 5.74
CA LEU A 94 13.24 8.34 6.57
C LEU A 94 13.51 6.85 6.28
N THR A 95 13.91 6.50 5.06
CA THR A 95 14.05 5.10 4.65
C THR A 95 15.30 4.83 3.80
N GLU A 96 15.89 3.65 4.00
CA GLU A 96 17.03 3.15 3.21
C GLU A 96 16.59 2.33 1.98
N LYS A 97 15.28 2.16 1.76
CA LYS A 97 14.74 1.35 0.66
C LYS A 97 15.11 1.91 -0.72
N ARG A 98 15.36 1.01 -1.66
CA ARG A 98 15.80 1.38 -3.01
C ARG A 98 14.74 2.19 -3.77
N TYR A 99 13.50 1.73 -3.76
CA TYR A 99 12.38 2.32 -4.49
C TYR A 99 11.44 3.05 -3.53
N ILE A 100 11.03 4.26 -3.92
CA ILE A 100 10.11 5.12 -3.17
C ILE A 100 8.99 5.52 -4.12
N TYR A 101 7.76 5.46 -3.63
CA TYR A 101 6.56 5.76 -4.39
C TYR A 101 5.68 6.73 -3.60
N LYS A 102 5.37 7.88 -4.18
CA LYS A 102 4.35 8.79 -3.66
C LYS A 102 2.97 8.18 -3.88
N LEU A 103 2.11 8.28 -2.87
CA LEU A 103 0.75 7.74 -2.90
C LEU A 103 -0.27 8.88 -2.80
N GLU A 104 -0.89 9.24 -3.91
CA GLU A 104 -1.95 10.26 -3.92
C GLU A 104 -3.33 9.58 -3.85
N GLY A 105 -4.26 10.16 -3.09
CA GLY A 105 -5.61 9.61 -2.93
C GLY A 105 -5.71 8.36 -2.05
N ALA A 106 -4.61 7.91 -1.44
CA ALA A 106 -4.58 6.67 -0.66
C ALA A 106 -5.53 6.64 0.54
N GLU A 107 -5.71 7.77 1.23
CA GLU A 107 -6.60 7.87 2.40
C GLU A 107 -8.08 7.64 2.06
N ILE A 108 -8.49 7.98 0.83
CA ILE A 108 -9.87 7.82 0.35
C ILE A 108 -10.05 6.56 -0.50
N ALA A 109 -8.96 5.89 -0.86
CA ALA A 109 -8.91 4.72 -1.74
C ALA A 109 -8.24 3.53 -1.05
N VAL A 110 -8.53 3.33 0.24
CA VAL A 110 -7.86 2.33 1.07
C VAL A 110 -7.96 0.92 0.49
N LEU A 111 -9.13 0.56 -0.05
CA LEU A 111 -9.33 -0.74 -0.72
C LEU A 111 -8.47 -0.88 -1.99
N HIS A 112 -8.28 0.19 -2.75
CA HIS A 112 -7.47 0.16 -3.97
C HIS A 112 -5.98 0.00 -3.61
N LEU A 113 -5.55 0.67 -2.54
CA LEU A 113 -4.21 0.48 -2.00
C LEU A 113 -4.04 -0.93 -1.44
N ALA A 114 -5.05 -1.47 -0.75
CA ALA A 114 -5.06 -2.85 -0.27
C ALA A 114 -4.90 -3.83 -1.43
N PHE A 115 -5.64 -3.65 -2.53
CA PHE A 115 -5.48 -4.44 -3.75
C PHE A 115 -4.05 -4.41 -4.27
N TYR A 116 -3.52 -3.20 -4.45
CA TYR A 116 -2.19 -3.00 -5.00
C TYR A 116 -1.11 -3.64 -4.10
N LEU A 117 -1.20 -3.44 -2.79
CA LEU A 117 -0.28 -4.06 -1.83
C LEU A 117 -0.45 -5.59 -1.83
N GLY A 118 -1.68 -6.10 -1.86
CA GLY A 118 -2.02 -7.53 -1.92
C GLY A 118 -1.37 -8.27 -3.10
N LYS A 119 -1.13 -7.56 -4.21
CA LYS A 119 -0.36 -8.07 -5.35
C LYS A 119 1.08 -8.43 -4.98
N TYR A 120 1.72 -7.62 -4.14
CA TYR A 120 3.16 -7.66 -3.91
C TYR A 120 3.58 -8.23 -2.55
N ILE A 121 2.78 -8.06 -1.49
CA ILE A 121 3.13 -8.46 -0.11
C ILE A 121 3.52 -9.93 0.03
N GLY A 122 2.99 -10.83 -0.83
CA GLY A 122 3.37 -12.24 -0.83
C GLY A 122 4.78 -12.52 -1.38
N THR A 123 5.30 -11.61 -2.21
CA THR A 123 6.59 -11.75 -2.90
C THR A 123 7.70 -10.88 -2.34
N MET A 124 7.33 -9.78 -1.67
CA MET A 124 8.28 -8.86 -1.05
C MET A 124 8.76 -9.36 0.29
N LYS A 125 10.05 -9.12 0.59
CA LYS A 125 10.60 -9.37 1.93
C LYS A 125 10.05 -8.38 2.96
N GLU A 126 9.97 -7.11 2.56
CA GLU A 126 9.58 -5.99 3.42
C GLU A 126 9.06 -4.83 2.57
N LEU A 127 8.01 -4.19 3.07
CA LEU A 127 7.41 -2.99 2.51
C LEU A 127 7.11 -2.01 3.64
N GLU A 128 7.44 -0.75 3.42
CA GLU A 128 7.15 0.34 4.35
C GLU A 128 6.09 1.24 3.74
N LEU A 129 5.09 1.60 4.54
CA LEU A 129 4.09 2.61 4.25
C LEU A 129 4.21 3.72 5.30
N TRP A 130 4.30 4.95 4.85
CA TRP A 130 4.62 6.11 5.68
C TRP A 130 3.55 7.19 5.51
N ARG A 131 3.16 7.80 6.62
CA ARG A 131 2.27 8.95 6.67
C ARG A 131 2.91 10.01 7.55
N VAL A 132 3.39 11.08 6.92
CA VAL A 132 4.25 12.08 7.58
C VAL A 132 3.90 13.49 7.12
N HIS A 133 4.37 14.47 7.88
CA HIS A 133 4.34 15.87 7.48
C HIS A 133 5.51 16.16 6.54
N GLU A 134 5.23 16.66 5.34
CA GLU A 134 6.26 17.02 4.37
C GLU A 134 7.20 18.06 5.00
N ASP A 135 8.51 17.83 4.78
CA ASP A 135 9.61 18.68 5.24
C ASP A 135 9.80 18.85 6.75
N ASP A 136 9.21 17.97 7.58
CA ASP A 136 9.52 17.93 9.02
C ASP A 136 10.80 17.13 9.32
N TYR A 137 11.94 17.68 8.88
CA TYR A 137 13.29 17.16 9.15
C TYR A 137 13.72 17.31 10.62
N THR A 138 12.88 17.89 11.48
CA THR A 138 13.17 18.05 12.90
C THR A 138 12.77 16.83 13.71
N MET A 139 11.94 15.95 13.14
CA MET A 139 11.58 14.68 13.76
C MET A 139 12.68 13.64 13.62
N ASP A 140 13.05 13.03 14.74
CA ASP A 140 13.88 11.83 14.77
C ASP A 140 13.07 10.64 14.24
N SER A 141 13.52 10.04 13.14
CA SER A 141 12.84 8.91 12.50
C SER A 141 12.71 7.69 13.41
N SER A 142 13.57 7.55 14.43
CA SER A 142 13.47 6.49 15.45
C SER A 142 12.30 6.71 16.43
N GLY A 143 11.79 7.93 16.53
CA GLY A 143 10.65 8.29 17.38
C GLY A 143 9.29 8.16 16.70
N ILE A 144 9.24 7.86 15.39
CA ILE A 144 7.99 7.71 14.66
C ILE A 144 7.32 6.38 15.05
N PRO A 145 6.05 6.40 15.51
CA PRO A 145 5.29 5.19 15.79
C PRO A 145 5.30 4.20 14.63
N GLU A 146 5.76 2.97 14.92
CA GLU A 146 5.78 1.86 13.95
C GLU A 146 4.74 0.80 14.34
N THR A 147 3.93 0.41 13.37
CA THR A 147 3.15 -0.83 13.41
C THR A 147 3.82 -1.85 12.49
N ARG A 148 4.15 -3.04 12.99
CA ARG A 148 4.76 -4.11 12.20
C ARG A 148 3.81 -5.29 12.09
N VAL A 149 3.57 -5.73 10.86
CA VAL A 149 2.60 -6.78 10.52
C VAL A 149 3.25 -7.80 9.61
N GLN A 150 3.02 -9.09 9.87
CA GLN A 150 3.46 -10.12 8.94
C GLN A 150 2.53 -10.15 7.72
N ALA A 151 3.06 -10.34 6.52
CA ALA A 151 2.30 -10.33 5.27
C ALA A 151 1.12 -11.30 5.25
N ARG A 152 1.21 -12.42 5.99
CA ARG A 152 0.11 -13.39 6.16
C ARG A 152 -1.04 -12.90 7.05
N TYR A 153 -0.81 -11.86 7.85
CA TYR A 153 -1.79 -11.24 8.74
C TYR A 153 -2.16 -9.83 8.28
N PHE A 154 -1.67 -9.40 7.12
CA PHE A 154 -2.04 -8.12 6.54
C PHE A 154 -3.50 -8.17 6.13
N THR A 155 -4.28 -7.15 6.47
CA THR A 155 -5.69 -7.04 6.11
C THR A 155 -6.04 -5.58 5.78
N THR A 156 -7.21 -5.35 5.19
CA THR A 156 -7.69 -4.00 4.90
C THR A 156 -7.89 -3.18 6.17
N GLU A 157 -8.35 -3.79 7.27
CA GLU A 157 -8.56 -3.12 8.57
C GLU A 157 -7.24 -2.57 9.14
N ILE A 158 -6.11 -3.21 8.84
CA ILE A 158 -4.79 -2.72 9.25
C ILE A 158 -4.41 -1.44 8.49
N LEU A 159 -4.78 -1.35 7.21
CA LEU A 159 -4.59 -0.12 6.42
C LEU A 159 -5.54 0.98 6.88
N GLU A 160 -6.80 0.66 7.15
CA GLU A 160 -7.78 1.62 7.70
C GLU A 160 -7.27 2.20 9.01
N ALA A 161 -6.86 1.35 9.96
CA ALA A 161 -6.29 1.78 11.23
C ALA A 161 -5.02 2.62 11.07
N PHE A 162 -4.21 2.35 10.04
CA PHE A 162 -3.03 3.16 9.72
C PHE A 162 -3.41 4.59 9.28
N PHE A 163 -4.43 4.75 8.43
CA PHE A 163 -4.89 6.07 7.98
C PHE A 163 -5.69 6.83 9.05
N GLU A 164 -6.44 6.13 9.89
CA GLU A 164 -7.15 6.71 11.04
C GLU A 164 -6.21 7.08 12.20
N GLY A 165 -5.01 6.50 12.22
CA GLY A 165 -4.01 6.70 13.26
C GLY A 165 -3.41 8.11 13.32
N SER A 166 -2.70 8.39 14.41
CA SER A 166 -1.99 9.65 14.62
C SER A 166 -0.80 9.82 13.68
N LEU A 167 -0.54 11.07 13.28
CA LEU A 167 0.63 11.47 12.51
C LEU A 167 1.81 11.90 13.41
N PRO A 168 3.06 11.63 13.00
CA PRO A 168 3.46 10.74 11.92
C PRO A 168 3.26 9.26 12.32
N ASN A 169 3.16 8.36 11.34
CA ASN A 169 3.23 6.92 11.60
C ASN A 169 3.84 6.14 10.42
N ARG A 170 4.28 4.92 10.74
CA ARG A 170 4.81 3.94 9.79
C ARG A 170 4.13 2.59 9.97
N LEU A 171 3.74 1.97 8.86
CA LEU A 171 3.34 0.58 8.78
C LEU A 171 4.41 -0.22 8.04
N MET A 172 4.90 -1.28 8.67
CA MET A 172 5.86 -2.22 8.09
C MET A 172 5.19 -3.57 7.84
N VAL A 173 5.16 -4.00 6.58
CA VAL A 173 4.68 -5.32 6.18
C VAL A 173 5.87 -6.22 5.87
N VAL A 174 6.03 -7.32 6.60
CA VAL A 174 7.19 -8.22 6.50
C VAL A 174 6.79 -9.65 6.16
N GLN A 175 7.58 -10.36 5.35
CA GLN A 175 7.23 -11.71 4.91
C GLN A 175 7.32 -12.80 6.02
N LYS A 176 8.06 -12.55 7.12
CA LYS A 176 8.42 -13.56 8.14
C LYS A 176 7.57 -13.50 9.39
#